data_AF-A0A1B6KT84-F1
#
_entry.id   AF-A0A1B6KT84-F1
#
_cell.length_a   1.000
_cell.length_b   1.000
_cell.length_c   1.000
_cell.angle_alpha   90.00
_cell.angle_beta   90.00
_cell.angle_gamma   90.00
#
_symmetry.space_group_name_H-M   'P 1'
#
loop_
_entity.id
_entity.type
_entity.pdbx_description
1 polymer ?
#
loop_
_entity_poly.entity_id
_entity_poly.type
_entity_poly.pdbx_seq_one_letter_code
_entity_poly.pdbx_strand_id
1 'polypeptide(L)'
;MDTTHRYLCKKLNTSLFIIKQIKSLSNTEIARTAYFSCFETQLRYGLGIWGGTTAANQKRTLVTQKKAIRVLADLHHLESCREAFKTLKIMTIVALYILEVVMYVDGEDLLKNRDTHHYNTRNGVLYNLPAHHLKLYESKPSYMGRKVYNALPHELQPKNSQGSQTRFTEGSA
;
A
#
# COMPACT_ATOMS: atom_id res chain seq x y z
N MET A 1 -16.21 11.23 6.72
CA MET A 1 -15.03 10.33 6.70
C MET A 1 -14.45 10.05 8.10
N ASP A 2 -14.62 10.90 9.11
CA ASP A 2 -14.00 10.66 10.43
C ASP A 2 -14.61 9.52 11.26
N THR A 3 -15.89 9.18 11.03
CA THR A 3 -16.56 8.10 11.78
C THR A 3 -15.97 6.72 11.48
N THR A 4 -15.67 6.42 10.21
CA THR A 4 -15.07 5.15 9.78
C THR A 4 -13.63 5.02 10.25
N HIS A 5 -12.85 6.10 10.22
CA HIS A 5 -11.49 6.12 10.75
C HIS A 5 -11.44 5.82 12.27
N ARG A 6 -12.40 6.35 13.04
CA ARG A 6 -12.52 6.02 14.47
C ARG A 6 -12.82 4.55 14.71
N TYR A 7 -13.71 3.96 13.92
CA TYR A 7 -14.05 2.54 14.03
C TYR A 7 -12.84 1.64 13.72
N LEU A 8 -12.06 1.98 12.69
CA LEU A 8 -10.81 1.31 12.38
C LEU A 8 -9.81 1.43 13.54
N CYS A 9 -9.59 2.63 14.07
CA CYS A 9 -8.69 2.83 15.20
C CYS A 9 -9.08 1.95 16.40
N LYS A 10 -10.38 1.75 16.65
CA LYS A 10 -10.84 0.81 17.70
C LYS A 10 -10.41 -0.62 17.38
N LYS A 11 -10.69 -1.13 16.18
CA LYS A 11 -10.26 -2.48 15.77
C LYS A 11 -8.75 -2.67 15.84
N LEU A 12 -7.97 -1.68 15.39
CA LEU A 12 -6.51 -1.74 15.46
C LEU A 12 -5.99 -1.79 16.90
N ASN A 13 -6.62 -1.06 17.82
CA ASN A 13 -6.27 -1.13 19.24
C ASN A 13 -6.64 -2.49 19.85
N THR A 14 -7.76 -3.09 19.45
CA THR A 14 -8.12 -4.47 19.83
C THR A 14 -7.09 -5.46 19.31
N SER A 15 -6.70 -5.37 18.04
CA SER A 15 -5.66 -6.21 17.45
C SER A 15 -4.31 -6.03 18.14
N LEU A 16 -3.96 -4.79 18.52
CA LEU A 16 -2.75 -4.49 19.31
C LEU A 16 -2.78 -5.19 20.67
N PHE A 17 -3.93 -5.19 21.35
CA PHE A 17 -4.09 -5.90 22.62
C PHE A 17 -3.87 -7.41 22.45
N ILE A 18 -4.46 -8.01 21.41
CA ILE A 18 -4.29 -9.44 21.08
C ILE A 18 -2.80 -9.76 20.84
N ILE A 19 -2.10 -8.94 20.05
CA ILE A 19 -0.66 -9.12 19.78
C ILE A 19 0.14 -9.04 21.07
N LYS A 20 -0.16 -8.07 21.94
CA LYS A 20 0.51 -7.94 23.24
C LYS A 20 0.30 -9.17 24.11
N GLN A 21 -0.91 -9.71 24.14
CA GLN A 21 -1.23 -10.93 24.89
C GLN A 21 -0.48 -12.14 24.33
N ILE A 22 -0.49 -12.34 23.01
CA ILE A 22 0.22 -13.45 22.35
C ILE A 22 1.72 -13.34 22.60
N LYS A 23 2.29 -12.14 22.51
CA LYS A 23 3.72 -11.89 22.78
C LYS A 23 4.10 -12.17 24.22
N SER A 24 3.20 -11.93 25.18
CA SER A 24 3.45 -12.26 26.59
C SER A 24 3.42 -13.76 26.86
N LEU A 25 2.72 -14.54 26.04
CA LEU A 25 2.52 -15.99 26.23
C LEU A 25 3.43 -16.84 25.33
N SER A 26 3.99 -16.27 24.27
CA SER A 26 4.64 -17.02 23.19
C SER A 26 5.82 -16.28 22.56
N ASN A 27 6.46 -16.93 21.58
CA ASN A 27 7.63 -16.41 20.88
C ASN A 27 7.29 -15.22 19.95
N THR A 28 8.30 -14.39 19.68
CA THR A 28 8.19 -13.21 18.79
C THR A 28 7.70 -13.57 17.39
N GLU A 29 8.06 -14.74 16.86
CA GLU A 29 7.62 -15.19 15.53
C GLU A 29 6.11 -15.44 15.46
N ILE A 30 5.53 -16.04 16.51
CA ILE A 30 4.09 -16.30 16.59
C ILE A 30 3.34 -14.97 16.70
N ALA A 31 3.82 -14.06 17.55
CA ALA A 31 3.26 -12.72 17.67
C ALA A 31 3.34 -11.93 16.35
N ARG A 32 4.41 -12.13 15.56
CA ARG A 32 4.56 -11.54 14.23
C ARG A 32 3.55 -12.11 13.23
N THR A 33 3.29 -13.42 13.25
CA THR A 33 2.22 -14.01 12.42
C THR A 33 0.84 -13.46 12.80
N ALA A 34 0.56 -13.32 14.11
CA ALA A 34 -0.67 -12.69 14.60
C ALA A 34 -0.81 -11.22 14.16
N TYR A 35 0.31 -10.50 14.04
CA TYR A 35 0.33 -9.16 13.47
C TYR A 35 -0.14 -9.17 12.02
N PHE A 36 0.41 -10.05 11.18
CA PHE A 36 0.00 -10.14 9.78
C PHE A 36 -1.47 -10.55 9.64
N SER A 37 -1.94 -11.51 10.44
CA SER A 37 -3.32 -12.02 10.34
C SER A 37 -4.38 -11.05 10.86
N CYS A 38 -4.13 -10.37 11.99
CA CYS A 38 -5.15 -9.57 12.66
C CYS A 38 -5.00 -8.07 12.42
N PHE A 39 -3.77 -7.56 12.37
CA PHE A 39 -3.52 -6.12 12.28
C PHE A 39 -3.35 -5.68 10.82
N GLU A 40 -2.51 -6.38 10.05
CA GLU A 40 -2.23 -5.99 8.67
C GLU A 40 -3.43 -6.19 7.73
N THR A 41 -4.21 -7.27 7.92
CA THR A 41 -5.45 -7.49 7.16
C THR A 41 -6.44 -6.33 7.32
N GLN A 42 -6.62 -5.84 8.55
CA GLN A 42 -7.49 -4.68 8.84
C GLN A 42 -6.93 -3.39 8.24
N LEU A 43 -5.61 -3.21 8.26
CA LEU A 43 -4.96 -2.07 7.62
C LEU A 43 -5.17 -2.09 6.11
N ARG A 44 -4.87 -3.20 5.43
CA ARG A 44 -4.99 -3.34 3.97
C ARG A 44 -6.43 -3.14 3.51
N TYR A 45 -7.39 -3.80 4.17
CA TYR A 45 -8.81 -3.62 3.87
C TYR A 45 -9.24 -2.15 3.97
N GLY A 46 -8.78 -1.47 5.02
CA GLY A 46 -9.11 -0.07 5.19
C GLY A 46 -8.42 0.85 4.18
N LEU A 47 -7.20 0.51 3.74
CA LEU A 47 -6.32 1.36 2.95
C LEU A 47 -6.95 1.84 1.64
N GLY A 48 -7.71 0.99 0.97
CA GLY A 48 -8.43 1.36 -0.25
C GLY A 48 -9.48 2.46 -0.02
N ILE A 49 -10.05 2.54 1.19
CA ILE A 49 -11.13 3.49 1.54
C ILE A 49 -10.58 4.79 2.12
N TRP A 50 -9.57 4.72 3.01
CA TRP A 50 -9.06 5.90 3.72
C TRP A 50 -7.59 6.23 3.45
N GLY A 51 -6.92 5.52 2.54
CA GLY A 51 -5.51 5.77 2.20
C GLY A 51 -5.26 7.20 1.71
N GLY A 52 -6.23 7.80 1.00
CA GLY A 52 -6.18 9.21 0.56
C GLY A 52 -6.64 10.24 1.60
N THR A 53 -6.88 9.86 2.86
CA THR A 53 -7.37 10.80 3.89
C THR A 53 -6.31 11.79 4.38
N THR A 54 -6.75 12.75 5.20
CA THR A 54 -5.92 13.80 5.80
C THR A 54 -4.68 13.21 6.51
N ALA A 55 -3.54 13.88 6.36
CA ALA A 55 -2.27 13.51 6.98
C ALA A 55 -2.37 13.27 8.51
N ALA A 56 -3.28 13.96 9.20
CA ALA A 56 -3.54 13.76 10.62
C ALA A 56 -4.03 12.34 10.95
N ASN A 57 -4.94 11.79 10.13
CA ASN A 57 -5.50 10.44 10.31
C ASN A 57 -4.45 9.37 9.98
N GLN A 58 -3.67 9.57 8.91
CA GLN A 58 -2.54 8.70 8.58
C GLN A 58 -1.50 8.68 9.72
N LYS A 59 -1.17 9.83 10.30
CA LYS A 59 -0.26 9.93 11.45
C LYS A 59 -0.78 9.15 12.65
N ARG A 60 -2.08 9.22 12.95
CA ARG A 60 -2.70 8.45 14.05
C ARG A 60 -2.55 6.95 13.83
N THR A 61 -2.85 6.45 12.64
CA THR A 61 -2.69 5.02 12.33
C THR A 61 -1.22 4.59 12.41
N LEU A 62 -0.30 5.41 11.91
CA LEU A 62 1.15 5.15 11.99
C LEU A 62 1.65 5.09 13.43
N VAL A 63 1.13 5.94 14.32
CA VAL A 63 1.44 5.87 15.76
C VAL A 63 0.97 4.55 16.35
N THR A 64 -0.25 4.09 16.04
CA THR A 64 -0.76 2.80 16.49
C THR A 64 0.06 1.63 15.93
N GLN A 65 0.47 1.70 14.65
CA GLN A 65 1.36 0.71 14.05
C GLN A 65 2.72 0.65 14.79
N LYS A 66 3.32 1.81 15.08
CA LYS A 66 4.57 1.88 15.85
C LYS A 66 4.44 1.28 17.24
N LYS A 67 3.28 1.42 17.91
CA LYS A 67 3.02 0.75 19.19
C LYS A 67 3.06 -0.77 19.04
N ALA A 68 2.45 -1.33 18.00
CA ALA A 68 2.51 -2.77 17.72
C ALA A 68 3.94 -3.24 17.47
N ILE A 69 4.70 -2.52 16.65
CA ILE A 69 6.11 -2.84 16.37
C ILE A 69 6.97 -2.79 17.63
N ARG A 70 6.75 -1.81 18.52
CA ARG A 70 7.48 -1.74 19.79
C ARG A 70 7.21 -2.96 20.67
N VAL A 71 5.97 -3.42 20.74
CA VAL A 71 5.61 -4.63 21.48
C VAL A 71 6.26 -5.87 20.86
N LEU A 72 6.32 -5.97 19.53
CA LEU A 72 6.94 -7.12 18.86
C LEU A 72 8.47 -7.16 19.03
N ALA A 73 9.12 -6.00 19.00
CA ALA A 73 10.58 -5.89 19.08
C ALA A 73 11.09 -5.61 20.51
N ASP A 74 10.23 -5.66 21.52
CA ASP A 74 10.54 -5.38 22.93
C ASP A 74 11.31 -4.06 23.14
N LEU A 75 10.95 -3.02 22.37
CA LEU A 75 11.62 -1.72 22.38
C LEU A 75 11.13 -0.82 23.51
N HIS A 76 12.05 -0.05 24.06
CA HIS A 76 11.77 1.04 24.99
C HIS A 76 11.02 2.21 24.31
N HIS A 77 10.33 3.03 25.11
CA HIS A 77 9.45 4.08 24.60
C HIS A 77 10.16 5.10 23.68
N LEU A 78 11.39 5.46 24.05
CA LEU A 78 12.22 6.44 23.33
C LEU A 78 12.99 5.85 22.15
N GLU A 79 13.07 4.53 22.04
CA GLU A 79 13.83 3.89 20.98
C GLU A 79 13.16 4.04 19.60
N SER A 80 14.02 4.12 18.58
CA SER A 80 13.61 4.25 17.19
C SER A 80 13.07 2.93 16.67
N CYS A 81 11.84 2.93 16.17
CA CYS A 81 11.25 1.74 15.53
C CYS A 81 11.81 1.46 14.13
N ARG A 82 12.67 2.32 13.57
CA ARG A 82 13.08 2.26 12.15
C ARG A 82 13.75 0.94 11.80
N GLU A 83 14.69 0.50 12.62
CA GLU A 83 15.40 -0.76 12.38
C GLU A 83 14.49 -1.97 12.68
N ALA A 84 13.60 -1.87 13.68
CA ALA A 84 12.62 -2.91 13.96
C ALA A 84 11.66 -3.19 12.79
N PHE A 85 11.23 -2.16 12.03
CA PHE A 85 10.44 -2.37 10.81
C PHE A 85 11.20 -3.23 9.79
N LYS A 86 12.52 -3.02 9.62
CA LYS A 86 13.34 -3.80 8.69
C LYS A 86 13.57 -5.22 9.20
N THR A 87 13.95 -5.37 10.46
CA THR A 87 14.21 -6.69 11.07
C THR A 87 12.97 -7.57 11.05
N LEU A 88 11.81 -7.01 11.38
CA LEU A 88 10.53 -7.70 11.33
C LEU A 88 9.96 -7.82 9.90
N LYS A 89 10.62 -7.23 8.89
CA LYS A 89 10.15 -7.16 7.50
C LYS A 89 8.68 -6.73 7.41
N ILE A 90 8.30 -5.70 8.17
CA ILE A 90 6.96 -5.13 8.16
C ILE A 90 7.03 -3.78 7.43
N MET A 91 6.11 -3.58 6.49
CA MET A 91 6.01 -2.31 5.77
C MET A 91 5.25 -1.27 6.60
N THR A 92 5.62 0.00 6.45
CA THR A 92 4.84 1.09 7.04
C THR A 92 3.50 1.23 6.31
N ILE A 93 2.48 1.79 6.97
CA ILE A 93 1.17 2.08 6.35
C ILE A 93 1.32 2.90 5.06
N VAL A 94 2.27 3.84 5.00
CA VAL A 94 2.51 4.65 3.80
C VAL A 94 3.06 3.80 2.67
N ALA A 95 4.02 2.90 2.98
CA ALA A 95 4.57 1.99 1.99
C ALA A 95 3.53 0.96 1.50
N LEU A 96 2.68 0.46 2.40
CA LEU A 96 1.53 -0.38 2.02
C LEU A 96 0.57 0.37 1.10
N TYR A 97 0.32 1.67 1.36
CA TYR A 97 -0.59 2.47 0.54
C TYR A 97 -0.04 2.68 -0.86
N ILE A 98 1.25 3.02 -0.96
CA ILE A 98 1.96 3.14 -2.22
C ILE A 98 1.85 1.83 -3.01
N LEU A 99 2.10 0.69 -2.36
CA LEU A 99 2.02 -0.63 -3.01
C LEU A 99 0.60 -0.92 -3.52
N GLU A 100 -0.40 -0.77 -2.67
CA GLU A 100 -1.81 -1.04 -3.01
C GLU A 100 -2.28 -0.22 -4.20
N VAL A 101 -1.91 1.07 -4.21
CA VAL A 101 -2.36 2.03 -5.23
C VAL A 101 -1.61 1.84 -6.55
N VAL A 102 -0.35 1.41 -6.50
CA VAL A 102 0.41 0.98 -7.69
C VAL A 102 -0.18 -0.31 -8.27
N MET A 103 -0.44 -1.31 -7.44
CA MET A 103 -1.06 -2.57 -7.88
C MET A 103 -2.46 -2.36 -8.46
N TYR A 104 -3.24 -1.45 -7.87
CA TYR A 104 -4.56 -1.08 -8.39
C TYR A 104 -4.48 -0.49 -9.81
N VAL A 105 -3.51 0.39 -10.06
CA VAL A 105 -3.32 1.02 -11.39
C VAL A 105 -2.72 0.06 -12.41
N ASP A 106 -1.89 -0.88 -11.99
CA ASP A 106 -1.33 -1.91 -12.88
C ASP A 106 -2.39 -2.93 -13.34
N GLY A 107 -3.37 -3.24 -12.47
CA GLY A 107 -4.48 -4.13 -12.80
C GLY A 107 -5.62 -3.48 -13.61
N GLU A 108 -5.68 -2.15 -13.64
CA GLU A 108 -6.70 -1.39 -14.38
C GLU A 108 -6.14 -0.94 -15.75
N ASP A 109 -6.93 -1.07 -16.80
CA ASP A 109 -6.55 -0.58 -18.14
C ASP A 109 -6.78 0.94 -18.24
N LEU A 110 -5.95 1.70 -17.54
CA LEU A 110 -5.99 3.16 -17.53
C LEU A 110 -5.25 3.74 -18.73
N LEU A 111 -5.80 4.83 -19.28
CA LEU A 111 -5.23 5.56 -20.41
C LEU A 111 -3.76 5.93 -20.18
N LYS A 112 -2.91 5.49 -21.11
CA LYS A 112 -1.50 5.88 -21.20
C LYS A 112 -1.34 7.04 -22.16
N ASN A 113 -0.21 7.73 -22.09
CA ASN A 113 0.04 8.88 -22.96
C ASN A 113 0.09 8.50 -24.45
N ARG A 114 0.48 7.25 -24.77
CA ARG A 114 0.44 6.71 -26.13
C ARG A 114 -0.97 6.60 -26.71
N ASP A 115 -1.99 6.44 -25.87
CA ASP A 115 -3.37 6.26 -26.35
C ASP A 115 -4.00 7.62 -26.71
N THR A 116 -3.42 8.72 -26.23
CA THR A 116 -3.88 10.09 -26.50
C THR A 116 -3.34 10.64 -27.83
N HIS A 117 -2.19 10.16 -28.29
CA HIS A 117 -1.50 10.70 -29.47
C HIS A 117 -1.19 9.60 -30.48
N HIS A 118 -1.42 9.87 -31.76
CA HIS A 118 -1.12 8.92 -32.86
C HIS A 118 0.38 8.75 -33.17
N TYR A 119 1.27 9.40 -32.42
CA TYR A 119 2.72 9.33 -32.61
C TYR A 119 3.44 8.95 -31.30
N ASN A 120 4.59 8.31 -31.43
CA ASN A 120 5.38 7.87 -30.28
C ASN A 120 5.99 9.08 -29.54
N THR A 121 5.57 9.27 -28.30
CA THR A 121 6.18 10.25 -27.38
C THR A 121 7.15 9.54 -26.44
N ARG A 122 8.23 10.23 -26.02
CA ARG A 122 9.22 9.70 -25.06
C ARG A 122 8.58 9.22 -23.75
N ASN A 123 7.46 9.82 -23.36
CA ASN A 123 6.69 9.49 -22.16
C ASN A 123 5.42 8.65 -22.46
N GLY A 124 5.34 8.02 -23.64
CA GLY A 124 4.16 7.28 -24.09
C GLY A 124 3.76 6.09 -23.22
N VAL A 125 4.74 5.51 -22.51
CA VAL A 125 4.55 4.39 -21.57
C VAL A 125 3.93 4.84 -20.25
N LEU A 126 4.09 6.12 -19.87
CA LEU A 126 3.56 6.67 -18.63
C LEU A 126 2.04 6.84 -18.71
N TYR A 127 1.39 6.74 -17.55
CA TYR A 127 -0.05 6.98 -17.44
C TYR A 127 -0.40 8.45 -17.63
N ASN A 128 -1.53 8.70 -18.29
CA ASN A 128 -2.05 10.06 -18.46
C ASN A 128 -2.68 10.56 -17.15
N LEU A 129 -2.26 11.74 -16.71
CA LEU A 129 -2.76 12.42 -15.52
C LEU A 129 -3.77 13.50 -15.96
N PRO A 130 -5.09 13.28 -15.78
CA PRO A 130 -6.08 14.23 -16.23
C PRO A 130 -5.99 15.54 -15.43
N ALA A 131 -6.12 16.66 -16.15
CA ALA A 131 -6.21 17.98 -15.54
C ALA A 131 -7.46 18.05 -14.65
N HIS A 132 -7.30 18.59 -13.46
CA HIS A 132 -8.37 18.71 -12.48
C HIS A 132 -8.16 19.95 -11.61
N HIS A 133 -9.25 20.50 -11.07
CA HIS A 133 -9.22 21.74 -10.29
C HIS A 133 -9.34 21.49 -8.77
N LEU A 134 -9.81 20.30 -8.37
CA LEU A 134 -10.11 19.97 -6.98
C LEU A 134 -9.03 19.08 -6.38
N LYS A 135 -8.44 19.48 -5.23
CA LYS A 135 -7.51 18.63 -4.45
C LYS A 135 -8.12 17.28 -4.04
N LEU A 136 -9.44 17.22 -3.88
CA LEU A 136 -10.13 15.96 -3.59
C LEU A 136 -9.97 14.94 -4.72
N TYR A 137 -9.82 15.40 -5.97
CA TYR A 137 -9.56 14.53 -7.11
C TYR A 137 -8.15 13.91 -7.01
N GLU A 138 -7.16 14.62 -6.47
CA GLU A 138 -5.82 14.08 -6.23
C GLU A 138 -5.79 12.97 -5.18
N SER A 139 -6.73 13.01 -4.23
CA SER A 139 -6.88 12.02 -3.16
C SER A 139 -7.41 10.67 -3.67
N LYS A 140 -7.99 10.62 -4.88
CA LYS A 140 -8.48 9.39 -5.48
C LYS A 140 -7.33 8.39 -5.67
N PRO A 141 -7.49 7.12 -5.25
CA PRO A 141 -6.48 6.08 -5.47
C PRO A 141 -6.05 5.96 -6.94
N SER A 142 -6.98 6.07 -7.89
CA SER A 142 -6.68 6.02 -9.33
C SER A 142 -5.81 7.19 -9.83
N TYR A 143 -5.93 8.38 -9.23
CA TYR A 143 -5.09 9.51 -9.59
C TYR A 143 -3.73 9.41 -8.92
N MET A 144 -3.71 9.15 -7.60
CA MET A 144 -2.49 8.99 -6.83
C MET A 144 -1.63 7.84 -7.36
N GLY A 145 -2.24 6.73 -7.80
CA GLY A 145 -1.53 5.58 -8.36
C GLY A 145 -0.83 5.90 -9.66
N ARG A 146 -1.47 6.59 -10.59
CA ARG A 146 -0.83 7.06 -11.82
C ARG A 146 0.34 7.99 -11.52
N LYS A 147 0.17 8.90 -10.56
CA LYS A 147 1.21 9.84 -10.14
C LYS A 147 2.42 9.12 -9.53
N VAL A 148 2.17 8.17 -8.64
CA VAL A 148 3.21 7.38 -7.97
C VAL A 148 3.91 6.46 -8.97
N TYR A 149 3.16 5.75 -9.82
CA TYR A 149 3.70 4.88 -10.86
C TYR A 149 4.64 5.65 -11.80
N ASN A 150 4.22 6.83 -12.25
CA ASN A 150 5.04 7.67 -13.13
C ASN A 150 6.33 8.17 -12.46
N ALA A 151 6.38 8.19 -11.13
CA ALA A 151 7.58 8.54 -10.36
C ALA A 151 8.48 7.32 -10.05
N LEU A 152 8.03 6.09 -10.33
CA LEU A 152 8.83 4.90 -10.11
C LEU A 152 9.95 4.80 -11.15
N PRO A 153 11.19 4.45 -10.74
CA PRO A 153 12.27 4.12 -11.66
C PRO A 153 11.86 2.99 -12.61
N HIS A 154 12.30 3.07 -13.86
CA HIS A 154 11.94 2.10 -14.90
C HIS A 154 12.36 0.66 -14.57
N GLU A 155 13.32 0.47 -13.67
CA GLU A 155 13.77 -0.83 -13.16
C GLU A 155 12.73 -1.54 -12.28
N LEU A 156 11.93 -0.75 -11.54
CA LEU A 156 10.91 -1.24 -10.61
C LEU A 156 9.51 -1.20 -11.22
N GLN A 157 9.38 -0.69 -12.44
CA GLN A 157 8.12 -0.75 -13.18
C GLN A 157 7.86 -2.21 -13.58
N PRO A 158 6.71 -2.80 -13.20
CA PRO A 158 6.39 -4.17 -13.58
C PRO A 158 6.40 -4.28 -15.11
N LYS A 159 7.22 -5.19 -15.64
CA LYS A 159 7.38 -5.40 -17.09
C LYS A 159 6.18 -6.10 -17.76
N ASN A 160 5.08 -6.30 -17.05
CA ASN A 160 4.02 -7.22 -17.45
C ASN A 160 2.68 -6.52 -17.71
N SER A 161 2.55 -6.04 -18.94
CA SER A 161 1.28 -6.11 -19.67
C SER A 161 1.55 -6.17 -21.19
N GLN A 162 2.42 -7.11 -21.59
CA GLN A 162 2.14 -7.85 -22.82
C GLN A 162 1.40 -9.10 -22.36
N GLY A 163 0.12 -9.18 -22.68
CA GLY A 163 -0.59 -10.44 -22.65
C GLY A 163 0.19 -11.43 -23.50
N SER A 164 0.57 -12.55 -22.89
CA SER A 164 0.92 -13.77 -23.59
C SER A 164 -0.32 -14.28 -24.33
N GLN A 165 -0.67 -13.64 -25.44
CA GLN A 165 -1.48 -14.21 -26.51
C GLN A 165 -0.72 -14.01 -27.82
N THR A 166 0.37 -14.76 -27.98
CA THR A 166 0.82 -15.17 -29.31
C THR A 166 1.74 -16.38 -29.15
N ARG A 167 1.53 -17.37 -30.03
CA ARG A 167 2.34 -18.57 -30.30
C ARG A 167 1.99 -19.83 -29.50
N PHE A 168 0.90 -20.49 -29.88
CA PHE A 168 0.88 -21.94 -30.14
C PHE A 168 -0.22 -22.28 -31.14
N THR A 169 0.02 -21.95 -32.41
CA THR A 169 -0.48 -22.71 -33.58
C THR A 169 0.47 -22.42 -34.76
N GLU A 170 1.70 -22.92 -34.67
CA GLU A 170 2.42 -23.33 -35.88
C GLU A 170 1.99 -24.75 -36.24
N GLY A 171 1.86 -24.99 -37.54
CA GLY A 171 1.01 -26.04 -38.12
C GLY A 171 1.53 -27.47 -38.09
N SER A 172 0.64 -28.36 -38.50
CA SER A 172 0.93 -29.69 -39.04
C SER A 172 -0.29 -30.20 -39.81
N ALA A 173 0.01 -30.71 -41.01
CA ALA A 173 -0.84 -31.29 -42.06
C ALA A 173 -1.56 -30.33 -43.01
#